data_AF-A0A844U489-F1
#
_entry.id   AF-A0A844U489-F1
#
_cell.length_a   1.000
_cell.length_b   1.000
_cell.length_c   1.000
_cell.angle_alpha   90.00
_cell.angle_beta   90.00
_cell.angle_gamma   90.00
#
_symmetry.space_group_name_H-M   'P 1'
#
loop_
_entity.id
_entity.type
_entity.pdbx_description
1 polymer ?
#
loop_
_entity_poly.entity_id
_entity_poly.type
_entity_poly.pdbx_seq_one_letter_code
_entity_poly.pdbx_strand_id
1 'polypeptide(L)'
;MNMKKAIINSISVFFLFSCINVFASNKSKIAPNDCNYILSKVIKHSNFEYTDSNYFVRIEDISDDSIIIKAYVRDNLSDDPKHPHMVESAIAWFVIQPQRDGIYQSMGALNPDSIEFRKLNIDSKMFQSLLKCIDKK
;
A
#
# COMPACT_ATOMS: atom_id res chain seq x y z
N MET A 1 26.88 -12.14 69.61
CA MET A 1 28.26 -12.67 69.62
C MET A 1 28.19 -14.05 68.98
N ASN A 2 28.61 -14.33 67.75
CA ASN A 2 29.75 -13.83 66.98
C ASN A 2 29.43 -13.75 65.48
N MET A 3 29.84 -12.62 64.90
CA MET A 3 29.98 -12.39 63.47
C MET A 3 31.08 -13.29 62.89
N LYS A 4 30.88 -13.81 61.69
CA LYS A 4 31.98 -14.09 60.76
C LYS A 4 31.80 -13.21 59.53
N LYS A 5 32.73 -12.26 59.38
CA LYS A 5 32.95 -11.47 58.17
C LYS A 5 33.93 -12.24 57.26
N ALA A 6 33.68 -12.21 55.95
CA ALA A 6 34.66 -12.23 54.86
C ALA A 6 33.87 -11.87 53.58
N ILE A 7 33.82 -10.61 53.15
CA ILE A 7 34.78 -9.86 52.31
C ILE A 7 34.91 -10.41 50.87
N ILE A 8 34.12 -9.79 49.98
CA ILE A 8 34.45 -9.18 48.66
C ILE A 8 35.23 -10.05 47.65
N ASN A 9 34.66 -10.31 46.46
CA ASN A 9 35.08 -9.60 45.23
C ASN A 9 34.25 -9.89 43.95
N SER A 10 34.08 -8.83 43.16
CA SER A 10 34.00 -8.76 41.69
C SER A 10 32.76 -9.23 40.91
N ILE A 11 31.93 -8.22 40.58
CA ILE A 11 31.40 -7.85 39.25
C ILE A 11 31.52 -8.92 38.14
N SER A 12 30.36 -9.38 37.65
CA SER A 12 30.15 -9.51 36.20
C SER A 12 28.69 -9.26 35.86
N VAL A 13 28.47 -8.14 35.18
CA VAL A 13 27.24 -7.75 34.50
C VAL A 13 27.06 -8.70 33.32
N PHE A 14 25.97 -9.45 33.27
CA PHE A 14 25.39 -9.86 31.99
C PHE A 14 23.87 -9.69 32.04
N PHE A 15 23.45 -8.61 31.39
CA PHE A 15 22.11 -8.34 30.91
C PHE A 15 21.51 -9.60 30.27
N LEU A 16 20.49 -10.19 30.89
CA LEU A 16 19.56 -11.08 30.21
C LEU A 16 18.50 -10.23 29.52
N PHE A 17 18.87 -9.64 28.37
CA PHE A 17 17.95 -8.99 27.44
C PHE A 17 18.18 -9.61 26.05
N SER A 18 17.41 -10.64 25.72
CA SER A 18 17.26 -11.21 24.36
C SER A 18 16.43 -12.50 24.48
N CYS A 19 15.34 -12.76 23.77
CA CYS A 19 14.71 -12.10 22.65
C CYS A 19 13.19 -12.24 22.81
N ILE A 20 12.47 -11.14 22.98
CA ILE A 20 11.05 -11.13 22.65
C ILE A 20 11.03 -11.18 21.13
N ASN A 21 10.63 -12.31 20.54
CA ASN A 21 10.31 -12.39 19.12
C ASN A 21 9.10 -11.49 18.87
N VAL A 22 9.34 -10.19 18.72
CA VAL A 22 8.37 -9.27 18.14
C VAL A 22 8.37 -9.58 16.65
N PHE A 23 7.56 -10.57 16.28
CA PHE A 23 7.04 -10.66 14.92
C PHE A 23 6.18 -9.40 14.74
N ALA A 24 6.84 -8.31 14.33
CA ALA A 24 6.17 -7.13 13.84
C ALA A 24 5.50 -7.53 12.52
N SER A 25 4.33 -8.17 12.61
CA SER A 25 3.38 -8.16 11.53
C SER A 25 3.06 -6.68 11.33
N ASN A 26 3.70 -6.09 10.33
CA ASN A 26 3.50 -4.71 9.94
C ASN A 26 2.12 -4.64 9.25
N LYS A 27 1.06 -4.86 10.03
CA LYS A 27 -0.28 -4.41 9.68
C LYS A 27 -0.17 -2.90 9.71
N SER A 28 0.20 -2.32 8.57
CA SER A 28 -0.02 -0.91 8.30
C SER A 28 -1.44 -0.61 8.76
N LYS A 29 -1.56 0.09 9.90
CA LYS A 29 -2.85 0.54 10.40
C LYS A 29 -3.33 1.50 9.32
N ILE A 30 -4.24 1.02 8.47
CA ILE A 30 -4.90 1.83 7.45
C ILE A 30 -5.41 3.06 8.18
N ALA A 31 -4.77 4.21 7.93
CA ALA A 31 -5.12 5.43 8.61
C ALA A 31 -6.55 5.81 8.22
N PRO A 32 -7.38 6.32 9.15
CA PRO A 32 -8.78 6.62 8.87
C PRO A 32 -9.01 7.68 7.77
N ASN A 33 -7.95 8.36 7.30
CA ASN A 33 -7.96 9.32 6.19
C ASN A 33 -7.19 8.83 4.94
N ASP A 34 -6.97 7.52 4.80
CA ASP A 34 -6.25 7.00 3.64
C ASP A 34 -7.15 6.98 2.41
N CYS A 35 -7.01 7.99 1.54
CA CYS A 35 -7.75 8.06 0.27
C CYS A 35 -7.48 6.84 -0.62
N ASN A 36 -6.35 6.14 -0.46
CA ASN A 36 -6.10 4.88 -1.17
C ASN A 36 -7.08 3.78 -0.76
N TYR A 37 -7.56 3.78 0.48
CA TYR A 37 -8.59 2.84 0.92
C TYR A 37 -9.92 3.10 0.19
N ILE A 38 -10.37 4.35 0.11
CA ILE A 38 -11.59 4.73 -0.63
C ILE A 38 -11.40 4.40 -2.12
N LEU A 39 -10.26 4.77 -2.70
CA LEU A 39 -9.90 4.48 -4.08
C LEU A 39 -9.95 2.98 -4.38
N SER A 40 -9.37 2.15 -3.50
CA SER A 40 -9.39 0.70 -3.66
C SER A 40 -10.83 0.15 -3.71
N LYS A 41 -11.75 0.70 -2.92
CA LYS A 41 -13.17 0.34 -2.99
C LYS A 41 -13.82 0.81 -4.28
N VAL A 42 -13.51 2.02 -4.73
CA VAL A 42 -14.05 2.55 -6.00
C VAL A 42 -13.67 1.65 -7.17
N ILE A 43 -12.38 1.29 -7.29
CA ILE A 43 -11.91 0.43 -8.38
C ILE A 43 -12.47 -1.00 -8.25
N LYS A 44 -12.48 -1.58 -7.05
CA LYS A 44 -13.00 -2.96 -6.83
C LYS A 44 -14.51 -3.10 -7.05
N HIS A 45 -15.28 -2.02 -6.94
CA HIS A 45 -16.71 -2.00 -7.26
C HIS A 45 -17.01 -1.46 -8.66
N SER A 46 -15.99 -1.21 -9.46
CA SER A 46 -16.15 -0.76 -10.84
C SER A 46 -16.30 -1.95 -11.80
N ASN A 47 -16.39 -1.67 -13.10
CA ASN A 47 -16.28 -2.67 -14.15
C ASN A 47 -14.83 -3.00 -14.56
N PHE A 48 -13.84 -2.62 -13.77
CA PHE A 48 -12.45 -3.06 -13.96
C PHE A 48 -12.32 -4.53 -13.55
N GLU A 49 -12.00 -5.38 -14.52
CA GLU A 49 -11.78 -6.81 -14.32
C GLU A 49 -10.29 -7.14 -14.37
N TYR A 50 -9.83 -7.88 -13.37
CA TYR A 50 -8.50 -8.50 -13.34
C TYR A 50 -8.66 -9.91 -12.80
N THR A 51 -7.90 -10.86 -13.35
CA THR A 51 -8.08 -12.31 -13.10
C THR A 51 -7.93 -12.68 -11.62
N ASP A 52 -7.12 -11.93 -10.87
CA ASP A 52 -6.95 -12.12 -9.43
C ASP A 52 -7.57 -10.95 -8.64
N SER A 53 -8.37 -11.24 -7.63
CA SER A 53 -8.91 -10.22 -6.72
C SER A 53 -7.86 -9.61 -5.77
N ASN A 54 -6.68 -10.23 -5.68
CA ASN A 54 -5.55 -9.84 -4.82
C ASN A 54 -4.65 -8.78 -5.48
N TYR A 55 -5.25 -7.67 -5.89
CA TYR A 55 -4.50 -6.49 -6.32
C TYR A 55 -4.68 -5.32 -5.35
N PHE A 56 -3.69 -4.44 -5.38
CA PHE A 56 -3.63 -3.19 -4.66
C PHE A 56 -3.87 -2.03 -5.62
N VAL A 57 -4.37 -0.92 -5.09
CA VAL A 57 -4.57 0.32 -5.83
C VAL A 57 -4.04 1.46 -4.99
N ARG A 58 -3.28 2.37 -5.60
CA ARG A 58 -2.84 3.60 -4.96
C ARG A 58 -2.81 4.78 -5.93
N ILE A 59 -2.93 5.98 -5.39
CA ILE A 59 -2.53 7.20 -6.07
C ILE A 59 -1.00 7.16 -6.18
N GLU A 60 -0.50 7.18 -7.42
CA GLU A 60 0.94 7.21 -7.71
C GLU A 60 1.44 8.66 -7.73
N ASP A 61 0.68 9.57 -8.35
CA ASP A 61 1.06 10.96 -8.52
C ASP A 61 -0.17 11.88 -8.65
N ILE A 62 0.02 13.16 -8.32
CA ILE A 62 -0.93 14.24 -8.55
C ILE A 62 -0.17 15.40 -9.21
N SER A 63 -0.37 15.61 -10.52
CA SER A 63 0.28 16.66 -11.31
C SER A 63 -0.74 17.34 -12.19
N ASP A 64 -0.66 18.68 -12.31
CA ASP A 64 -1.53 19.48 -13.19
C ASP A 64 -3.02 19.15 -13.04
N ASP A 65 -3.49 19.06 -11.79
CA ASP A 65 -4.85 18.65 -11.40
C ASP A 65 -5.30 17.27 -11.87
N SER A 66 -4.40 16.50 -12.48
CA SER A 66 -4.59 15.12 -12.88
C SER A 66 -4.09 14.19 -11.79
N ILE A 67 -4.84 13.12 -11.52
CA ILE A 67 -4.48 12.13 -10.50
C ILE A 67 -4.15 10.83 -11.22
N ILE A 68 -2.89 10.39 -11.10
CA ILE A 68 -2.41 9.14 -11.67
C ILE A 68 -2.55 8.03 -10.64
N ILE A 69 -3.16 6.93 -11.03
CA ILE A 69 -3.51 5.81 -10.17
C ILE A 69 -2.89 4.54 -10.76
N LYS A 70 -2.25 3.75 -9.90
CA LYS A 70 -1.67 2.46 -10.27
C LYS A 70 -2.47 1.34 -9.58
N ALA A 71 -2.93 0.36 -10.35
CA ALA A 71 -3.25 -0.96 -9.82
C ALA A 71 -2.07 -1.90 -10.03
N TYR A 72 -1.72 -2.67 -9.00
CA TYR A 72 -0.54 -3.52 -9.01
C TYR A 72 -0.72 -4.77 -8.14
N VAL A 73 0.02 -5.81 -8.48
CA VAL A 73 0.23 -6.99 -7.63
C VAL A 73 1.62 -6.95 -7.02
N ARG A 74 1.83 -7.74 -5.97
CA ARG A 74 3.11 -7.88 -5.29
C ARG A 74 3.57 -9.31 -5.35
N ASP A 75 4.65 -9.54 -6.07
CA ASP A 75 5.21 -10.87 -6.30
C ASP A 75 6.49 -11.02 -5.48
N ASN A 76 6.71 -12.20 -4.91
CA ASN A 76 8.00 -12.55 -4.29
C ASN A 76 8.87 -13.23 -5.35
N LEU A 77 9.95 -12.58 -5.78
CA LEU A 77 10.90 -13.13 -6.75
C LEU A 77 12.04 -13.93 -6.10
N SER A 78 12.03 -14.08 -4.77
CA SER A 78 13.06 -14.83 -4.05
C SER A 78 12.73 -16.33 -4.01
N ASP A 79 13.74 -17.15 -4.29
CA ASP A 79 13.70 -18.60 -4.07
C ASP A 79 13.81 -18.96 -2.57
N ASP A 80 14.26 -18.03 -1.73
CA ASP A 80 14.34 -18.19 -0.27
C ASP A 80 13.17 -17.48 0.43
N PRO A 81 12.20 -18.22 1.00
CA PRO A 81 11.06 -17.63 1.70
C PRO A 81 11.44 -16.85 2.97
N LYS A 82 12.66 -17.04 3.51
CA LYS A 82 13.16 -16.28 4.66
C LYS A 82 13.71 -14.91 4.28
N HIS A 83 14.06 -14.72 3.01
CA HIS A 83 14.57 -13.46 2.46
C HIS A 83 13.71 -13.04 1.26
N PRO A 84 12.45 -12.62 1.49
CA PRO A 84 11.55 -12.28 0.39
C PRO A 84 12.06 -11.07 -0.38
N HIS A 85 12.00 -11.16 -1.71
CA HIS A 85 12.28 -10.05 -2.63
C HIS A 85 10.96 -9.65 -3.29
N MET A 86 10.25 -8.73 -2.64
CA MET A 86 8.95 -8.27 -3.09
C MET A 86 9.09 -7.26 -4.22
N VAL A 87 8.44 -7.51 -5.35
CA VAL A 87 8.40 -6.61 -6.51
C VAL A 87 6.95 -6.25 -6.84
N GLU A 88 6.73 -5.00 -7.24
CA GLU A 88 5.43 -4.51 -7.68
C GLU A 88 5.29 -4.60 -9.20
N SER A 89 4.32 -5.38 -9.66
CA SER A 89 3.99 -5.51 -11.08
C SER A 89 2.74 -4.69 -11.38
N ALA A 90 2.85 -3.68 -12.25
CA ALA A 90 1.69 -2.88 -12.65
C ALA A 90 0.74 -3.72 -13.52
N ILE A 91 -0.54 -3.73 -13.17
CA ILE A 91 -1.57 -4.47 -13.93
C ILE A 91 -2.50 -3.51 -14.70
N ALA A 92 -2.65 -2.29 -14.21
CA ALA A 92 -3.40 -1.23 -14.89
C ALA A 92 -2.98 0.14 -14.38
N TRP A 93 -3.12 1.14 -15.24
CA TRP A 93 -2.98 2.55 -14.91
C TRP A 93 -4.30 3.25 -15.15
N PHE A 94 -4.65 4.14 -14.24
CA PHE A 94 -5.84 4.97 -14.36
C PHE A 94 -5.51 6.44 -14.16
N VAL A 95 -6.37 7.29 -14.71
CA VAL A 95 -6.28 8.74 -14.55
C VAL A 95 -7.64 9.29 -14.14
N ILE A 96 -7.63 10.23 -13.19
CA ILE A 96 -8.71 11.21 -13.02
C ILE A 96 -8.20 12.48 -13.70
N GLN A 97 -8.90 12.90 -14.74
CA GLN A 97 -8.57 14.11 -15.48
C GLN A 97 -8.97 15.36 -14.67
N PRO A 98 -8.45 16.56 -14.99
CA PRO A 98 -8.75 17.80 -14.25
C PRO A 98 -10.24 18.14 -14.16
N GLN A 99 -11.01 17.77 -15.19
CA GLN A 99 -12.47 17.91 -15.22
C GLN A 99 -13.20 17.04 -14.18
N ARG A 100 -12.51 16.06 -13.57
CA ARG A 100 -12.97 15.21 -12.46
C ARG A 100 -14.33 14.54 -12.73
N ASP A 101 -14.53 14.08 -13.96
CA ASP A 101 -15.79 13.51 -14.40
C ASP A 101 -15.83 11.97 -14.32
N GLY A 102 -14.72 11.34 -13.94
CA GLY A 102 -14.62 9.91 -13.68
C GLY A 102 -13.18 9.42 -13.56
N ILE A 103 -13.04 8.09 -13.55
CA ILE A 103 -11.74 7.39 -13.58
C ILE A 103 -11.62 6.70 -14.94
N TYR A 104 -10.49 6.88 -15.60
CA TYR A 104 -10.22 6.33 -16.93
C TYR A 104 -9.07 5.34 -16.87
N GLN A 105 -9.27 4.11 -17.32
CA GLN A 105 -8.22 3.12 -17.52
C GLN A 105 -7.44 3.44 -18.79
N SER A 106 -6.11 3.47 -18.71
CA SER A 106 -5.24 3.46 -19.88
C SER A 106 -5.14 2.04 -20.44
N MET A 107 -5.53 1.88 -21.71
CA MET A 107 -5.52 0.60 -22.43
C MET A 107 -4.17 0.30 -23.06
N GLY A 108 -3.33 1.32 -23.27
CA GLY A 108 -1.94 1.18 -23.74
C GLY A 108 -0.90 1.38 -22.65
N ALA A 109 -1.26 1.23 -21.37
CA ALA A 109 -0.29 1.43 -20.30
C ALA A 109 0.91 0.46 -20.34
N LEU A 110 0.76 -0.65 -21.07
CA LEU A 110 1.83 -1.62 -21.36
C LEU A 110 2.35 -1.51 -22.81
N ASN A 111 1.73 -0.67 -23.66
CA ASN A 111 2.10 -0.46 -25.05
C ASN A 111 2.06 1.04 -25.41
N PRO A 112 3.22 1.71 -25.57
CA PRO A 112 3.31 3.16 -25.71
C PRO A 112 2.61 3.73 -26.96
N ASP A 113 2.33 2.89 -27.96
CA ASP A 113 1.75 3.34 -29.23
C ASP A 113 0.22 3.51 -29.18
N SER A 114 -0.46 3.04 -28.13
CA SER A 114 -1.93 3.17 -27.98
C SER A 114 -2.33 4.11 -26.84
N ILE A 115 -2.75 5.33 -27.18
CA ILE A 115 -3.33 6.28 -26.22
C ILE A 115 -4.85 6.08 -26.21
N GLU A 116 -5.28 4.89 -25.80
CA GLU A 116 -6.70 4.59 -25.65
C GLU A 116 -7.09 4.62 -24.17
N PHE A 117 -8.17 5.33 -23.85
CA PHE A 117 -8.71 5.41 -22.51
C PHE A 117 -10.14 4.87 -22.46
N ARG A 118 -10.43 4.08 -21.44
CA ARG A 118 -11.79 3.59 -21.14
C ARG A 118 -12.27 4.16 -19.82
N LYS A 119 -13.39 4.86 -19.84
CA LYS A 119 -14.05 5.32 -18.60
C LYS A 119 -14.60 4.13 -17.82
N LEU A 120 -14.30 4.06 -16.53
CA LEU A 120 -14.86 3.05 -15.65
C LEU A 120 -16.30 3.40 -15.28
N ASN A 121 -17.14 2.38 -15.18
CA ASN A 121 -18.45 2.48 -14.54
C ASN A 121 -18.25 2.39 -13.03
N ILE A 122 -18.53 3.48 -12.31
CA ILE A 122 -18.29 3.62 -10.86
C ILE A 122 -19.49 4.25 -10.16
N ASP A 123 -19.69 3.93 -8.89
CA ASP A 123 -20.69 4.60 -8.06
C ASP A 123 -20.32 6.08 -7.84
N SER A 124 -21.24 6.97 -8.21
CA SER A 124 -21.00 8.41 -8.17
C SER A 124 -20.80 8.94 -6.74
N LYS A 125 -21.46 8.37 -5.73
CA LYS A 125 -21.32 8.80 -4.33
C LYS A 125 -19.94 8.40 -3.78
N MET A 126 -19.48 7.20 -4.11
CA MET A 126 -18.15 6.73 -3.75
C MET A 126 -17.07 7.55 -4.44
N PHE A 127 -17.25 7.86 -5.73
CA PHE A 127 -16.31 8.72 -6.47
C PHE A 127 -16.25 10.13 -5.88
N GLN A 128 -17.38 10.75 -5.57
CA GLN A 128 -17.40 12.06 -4.90
C GLN A 128 -16.77 12.02 -3.51
N SER A 129 -16.92 10.92 -2.78
CA SER A 129 -16.26 10.73 -1.48
C SER A 129 -14.74 10.60 -1.63
N LEU A 130 -14.27 9.98 -2.70
CA LEU A 130 -12.85 9.91 -3.05
C LEU A 130 -12.30 11.31 -3.35
N LEU A 131 -12.94 12.08 -4.23
CA LEU A 131 -12.50 13.44 -4.58
C LEU A 131 -12.39 14.33 -3.34
N LYS A 132 -13.42 14.33 -2.48
CA LYS A 132 -13.40 15.06 -1.20
C LYS A 132 -12.29 14.62 -0.25
N CYS A 133 -11.84 13.36 -0.33
CA CYS A 133 -10.70 12.89 0.46
C CYS A 133 -9.40 13.46 -0.09
N ILE A 134 -9.22 13.39 -1.42
CA ILE A 134 -8.01 13.86 -2.10
C ILE A 134 -7.83 15.36 -1.90
N ASP A 135 -8.90 16.15 -2.06
CA ASP A 135 -8.87 17.62 -1.92
C ASP A 135 -8.58 18.12 -0.49
N LYS A 136 -8.62 17.24 0.51
CA LYS A 136 -8.30 17.59 1.90
C LYS A 136 -6.82 17.39 2.25
N LYS A 137 -6.04 16.77 1.37
CA LYS A 137 -4.59 16.63 1.53
C LYS A 137 -3.88 17.85 1.00
#